data_AF-A0A952SUJ5-F1
#
_entry.id   AF-A0A952SUJ5-F1
#
_cell.length_a   1.000
_cell.length_b   1.000
_cell.length_c   1.000
_cell.angle_alpha   90.00
_cell.angle_beta   90.00
_cell.angle_gamma   90.00
#
_symmetry.space_group_name_H-M   'P 1'
#
loop_
_entity.id
_entity.type
_entity.pdbx_description
1 polymer ?
#
loop_
_entity_poly.entity_id
_entity_poly.type
_entity_poly.pdbx_seq_one_letter_code
_entity_poly.pdbx_strand_id
1 'polypeptide(L)'
;MLAWSRPDPLTRDLIHLINARRHEHGDADDAIDTLQAFLEQGREHDLLTVLAALDEEMAEWLFDLVAEASCTLLLDGPHDEKPTYATIAALALPLQANLTAPLKLKIDPIATADLLHTHLQLPPGTVVRVESRLLTDATLEMLNLQMFHDHLVTVADSRRVQSVAARLLPPVENTAFLLFEMMGAPDPGLPDSWEDHQRREILEGLVKQCPELACAPDMIEAPVYAAYAMFDAQNAVRLHHLADETAAVWRELDPLVRSRTIVHLHTQCGNGVYMPVWTDLFDPELPEEHGPVWTSPDVWVFTADLPI
;
A
#
# COMPACT_ATOMS: atom_id res chain seq x y z
N MET A 1 33.83 -3.75 -23.16
CA MET A 1 33.09 -2.51 -23.43
C MET A 1 31.67 -2.76 -22.98
N LEU A 2 31.21 -2.10 -21.91
CA LEU A 2 29.78 -2.06 -21.61
C LEU A 2 29.11 -1.35 -22.79
N ALA A 3 28.23 -2.05 -23.50
CA ALA A 3 27.48 -1.44 -24.59
C ALA A 3 26.43 -0.53 -23.94
N TRP A 4 26.59 0.78 -24.06
CA TRP A 4 25.58 1.74 -23.65
C TRP A 4 24.45 1.68 -24.69
N SER A 5 23.50 0.76 -24.49
CA SER A 5 22.26 0.75 -25.26
C SER A 5 21.41 1.95 -24.86
N ARG A 6 20.76 2.58 -25.85
CA ARG A 6 19.75 3.59 -25.55
C ARG A 6 18.62 2.93 -24.74
N PRO A 7 18.07 3.60 -23.72
CA PRO A 7 16.87 3.13 -23.04
C PRO A 7 15.74 2.88 -24.06
N ASP A 8 14.91 1.88 -23.80
CA ASP A 8 13.66 1.70 -24.53
C ASP A 8 12.73 2.92 -24.35
N PRO A 9 11.74 3.12 -25.25
CA PRO A 9 10.88 4.30 -25.21
C PRO A 9 10.20 4.51 -23.85
N LEU A 10 9.66 3.46 -23.23
CA LEU A 10 8.93 3.57 -21.98
C LEU A 10 9.87 3.96 -20.81
N THR A 11 11.05 3.36 -20.72
CA THR A 11 12.09 3.78 -19.76
C THR A 11 12.51 5.23 -19.98
N ARG A 12 12.64 5.66 -21.24
CA ARG A 12 12.97 7.05 -21.58
C ARG A 12 11.86 8.00 -21.13
N ASP A 13 10.61 7.60 -21.28
CA ASP A 13 9.45 8.43 -20.93
C ASP A 13 9.34 8.59 -19.39
N LEU A 14 9.63 7.54 -18.61
CA LEU A 14 9.80 7.64 -17.15
C LEU A 14 10.95 8.59 -16.74
N ILE A 15 12.09 8.52 -17.43
CA ILE A 15 13.21 9.45 -17.20
C ILE A 15 12.79 10.89 -17.52
N HIS A 16 12.00 11.11 -18.57
CA HIS A 16 11.47 12.43 -18.91
C HIS A 16 10.51 12.94 -17.85
N LEU A 17 9.59 12.10 -17.36
CA LEU A 17 8.66 12.40 -16.29
C LEU A 17 9.40 12.88 -15.02
N ILE A 18 10.38 12.11 -14.55
CA ILE A 18 11.17 12.47 -13.35
C ILE A 18 11.95 13.78 -13.56
N ASN A 19 12.56 13.96 -14.73
CA ASN A 19 13.29 15.19 -15.03
C ASN A 19 12.38 16.41 -15.16
N ALA A 20 11.19 16.24 -15.74
CA ALA A 20 10.21 17.32 -15.83
C ALA A 20 9.84 17.79 -14.42
N ARG A 21 9.50 16.85 -13.52
CA ARG A 21 9.14 17.19 -12.13
C ARG A 21 10.26 17.94 -11.40
N ARG A 22 11.51 17.53 -11.57
CA ARG A 22 12.70 18.23 -11.02
C ARG A 22 12.86 19.66 -11.52
N HIS A 23 12.27 19.99 -12.66
CA HIS A 23 12.23 21.33 -13.22
C HIS A 23 10.88 22.02 -13.01
N GLU A 24 10.04 21.52 -12.09
CA GLU A 24 8.70 22.03 -11.79
C GLU A 24 7.82 22.11 -13.05
N HIS A 25 7.98 21.13 -13.93
CA HIS A 25 7.21 20.95 -15.15
C HIS A 25 6.60 19.55 -15.14
N GLY A 26 5.46 19.37 -15.79
CA GLY A 26 4.85 18.05 -15.91
C GLY A 26 3.34 18.13 -15.89
N ASP A 27 2.73 17.23 -16.66
CA ASP A 27 1.30 16.97 -16.63
C ASP A 27 1.09 15.69 -15.82
N ALA A 28 0.18 15.75 -14.82
CA ALA A 28 -0.11 14.60 -13.99
C ALA A 28 -0.81 13.51 -14.80
N ASP A 29 -1.65 13.88 -15.77
CA ASP A 29 -2.39 12.92 -16.60
C ASP A 29 -1.42 12.11 -17.50
N ASP A 30 -0.48 12.79 -18.18
CA ASP A 30 0.56 12.13 -18.97
C ASP A 30 1.47 11.22 -18.10
N ALA A 31 1.66 11.60 -16.83
CA ALA A 31 2.43 10.80 -15.89
C ALA A 31 1.70 9.51 -15.53
N ILE A 32 0.40 9.59 -15.22
CA ILE A 32 -0.45 8.43 -14.92
C ILE A 32 -0.46 7.46 -16.11
N ASP A 33 -0.65 7.95 -17.34
CA ASP A 33 -0.61 7.13 -18.55
C ASP A 33 0.73 6.38 -18.72
N THR A 34 1.84 7.08 -18.47
CA THR A 34 3.18 6.48 -18.53
C THR A 34 3.32 5.37 -17.49
N LEU A 35 2.88 5.58 -16.26
CA LEU A 35 2.99 4.62 -15.17
C LEU A 35 2.06 3.41 -15.37
N GLN A 36 0.84 3.62 -15.87
CA GLN A 36 -0.06 2.53 -16.27
C GLN A 36 0.59 1.65 -17.34
N ALA A 37 1.26 2.25 -18.35
CA ALA A 37 1.96 1.48 -19.37
C ALA A 37 3.10 0.60 -18.80
N PHE A 38 3.72 0.97 -17.67
CA PHE A 38 4.66 0.09 -16.95
C PHE A 38 3.94 -1.09 -16.30
N LEU A 39 2.79 -0.85 -15.65
CA LEU A 39 1.99 -1.90 -15.02
C LEU A 39 1.47 -2.90 -16.06
N GLU A 40 0.94 -2.42 -17.19
CA GLU A 40 0.49 -3.25 -18.31
C GLU A 40 1.61 -4.14 -18.88
N GLN A 41 2.86 -3.67 -18.87
CA GLN A 41 4.01 -4.42 -19.35
C GLN A 41 4.63 -5.34 -18.29
N GLY A 42 4.06 -5.41 -17.08
CA GLY A 42 4.61 -6.20 -15.97
C GLY A 42 5.96 -5.69 -15.47
N ARG A 43 6.18 -4.37 -15.61
CA ARG A 43 7.43 -3.69 -15.25
C ARG A 43 7.35 -2.95 -13.92
N GLU A 44 6.46 -3.38 -13.03
CA GLU A 44 6.32 -2.83 -11.67
C GLU A 44 7.66 -2.79 -10.92
N HIS A 45 8.47 -3.84 -11.02
CA HIS A 45 9.78 -3.89 -10.36
C HIS A 45 10.72 -2.76 -10.79
N ASP A 46 10.64 -2.31 -12.04
CA ASP A 46 11.43 -1.18 -12.52
C ASP A 46 11.00 0.12 -11.82
N LEU A 47 9.69 0.33 -11.62
CA LEU A 47 9.15 1.47 -10.88
C LEU A 47 9.60 1.46 -9.42
N LEU A 48 9.49 0.31 -8.74
CA LEU A 48 9.91 0.15 -7.34
C LEU A 48 11.42 0.38 -7.16
N THR A 49 12.23 -0.07 -8.14
CA THR A 49 13.67 0.16 -8.14
C THR A 49 14.01 1.64 -8.25
N VAL A 50 13.27 2.36 -9.11
CA VAL A 50 13.45 3.80 -9.27
C VAL A 50 13.01 4.55 -8.01
N LEU A 51 11.83 4.23 -7.45
CA LEU A 51 11.34 4.79 -6.19
C LEU A 51 12.37 4.69 -5.07
N ALA A 52 12.98 3.51 -4.89
CA ALA A 52 13.99 3.29 -3.85
C ALA A 52 15.30 4.07 -4.08
N ALA A 53 15.55 4.56 -5.30
CA ALA A 53 16.75 5.32 -5.65
C ALA A 53 16.54 6.84 -5.63
N LEU A 54 15.30 7.32 -5.45
CA LEU A 54 14.99 8.75 -5.39
C LEU A 54 15.20 9.30 -3.97
N ASP A 55 15.36 10.63 -3.90
CA ASP A 55 15.26 11.35 -2.63
C ASP A 55 13.81 11.35 -2.11
N GLU A 56 13.64 11.69 -0.83
CA GLU A 56 12.37 11.59 -0.11
C GLU A 56 11.21 12.32 -0.82
N GLU A 57 11.40 13.58 -1.19
CA GLU A 57 10.37 14.41 -1.86
C GLU A 57 9.98 13.84 -3.23
N MET A 58 10.98 13.42 -4.01
CA MET A 58 10.73 12.83 -5.33
C MET A 58 10.11 11.43 -5.25
N ALA A 59 10.47 10.65 -4.23
CA ALA A 59 9.91 9.33 -3.98
C ALA A 59 8.44 9.44 -3.56
N GLU A 60 8.08 10.38 -2.68
CA GLU A 60 6.69 10.66 -2.28
C GLU A 60 5.83 10.97 -3.50
N TRP A 61 6.27 11.96 -4.28
CA TRP A 61 5.55 12.39 -5.46
C TRP A 61 5.37 11.25 -6.47
N LEU A 62 6.41 10.47 -6.75
CA LEU A 62 6.31 9.36 -7.70
C LEU A 62 5.42 8.25 -7.13
N PHE A 63 5.48 8.02 -5.83
CA PHE A 63 4.67 7.02 -5.16
C PHE A 63 3.19 7.37 -5.22
N ASP A 64 2.82 8.62 -4.98
CA ASP A 64 1.44 9.10 -5.10
C ASP A 64 0.88 8.86 -6.51
N LEU A 65 1.68 9.17 -7.54
CA LEU A 65 1.31 8.92 -8.93
C LEU A 65 1.22 7.43 -9.26
N VAL A 66 2.11 6.59 -8.72
CA VAL A 66 2.07 5.14 -8.95
C VAL A 66 0.89 4.50 -8.23
N ALA A 67 0.59 4.95 -7.00
CA ALA A 67 -0.56 4.52 -6.24
C ALA A 67 -1.84 4.87 -7.01
N GLU A 68 -1.97 6.10 -7.49
CA GLU A 68 -3.06 6.51 -8.35
C GLU A 68 -3.13 5.67 -9.64
N ALA A 69 -2.05 5.58 -10.41
CA ALA A 69 -2.00 4.85 -11.68
C ALA A 69 -2.40 3.37 -11.54
N SER A 70 -2.04 2.73 -10.42
CA SER A 70 -2.42 1.35 -10.13
C SER A 70 -3.88 1.19 -9.68
N CYS A 71 -4.46 2.25 -9.12
CA CYS A 71 -5.75 2.22 -8.46
C CYS A 71 -6.82 3.05 -9.17
N THR A 72 -6.53 3.65 -10.31
CA THR A 72 -7.48 4.43 -11.10
C THR A 72 -7.43 4.00 -12.55
N LEU A 73 -8.56 4.10 -13.23
CA LEU A 73 -8.69 3.83 -14.66
C LEU A 73 -9.70 4.79 -15.27
N LEU A 74 -9.33 5.45 -16.36
CA LEU A 74 -10.26 6.24 -17.16
C LEU A 74 -11.21 5.29 -17.91
N LEU A 75 -12.52 5.50 -17.76
CA LEU A 75 -13.54 4.70 -18.42
C LEU A 75 -13.89 5.29 -19.79
N ASP A 76 -13.93 4.43 -20.81
CA ASP A 76 -14.37 4.80 -22.15
C ASP A 76 -15.86 5.22 -22.15
N GLY A 77 -16.09 6.53 -22.23
CA GLY A 77 -17.40 7.13 -22.43
C GLY A 77 -17.60 7.64 -23.86
N PRO A 78 -18.83 8.01 -24.25
CA PRO A 78 -19.06 8.76 -25.49
C PRO A 78 -18.17 10.01 -25.51
N HIS A 79 -17.55 10.34 -26.65
CA HIS A 79 -16.60 11.47 -26.78
C HIS A 79 -17.13 12.86 -26.34
N ASP A 80 -18.44 13.00 -26.12
CA ASP A 80 -19.10 14.24 -25.68
C ASP A 80 -19.48 14.25 -24.18
N GLU A 81 -19.28 13.14 -23.46
CA GLU A 81 -19.52 13.05 -22.03
C GLU A 81 -18.28 13.43 -21.22
N LYS A 82 -18.48 13.87 -19.98
CA LYS A 82 -17.36 14.13 -19.07
C LYS A 82 -16.61 12.82 -18.80
N PRO A 83 -15.27 12.86 -18.64
CA PRO A 83 -14.52 11.68 -18.25
C PRO A 83 -15.11 11.10 -16.96
N THR A 84 -15.11 9.78 -16.89
CA THR A 84 -15.49 9.07 -15.68
C THR A 84 -14.44 8.05 -15.34
N TYR A 85 -14.24 7.82 -14.05
CA TYR A 85 -13.15 7.00 -13.55
C TYR A 85 -13.68 5.78 -12.81
N ALA A 86 -12.90 4.71 -12.82
CA ALA A 86 -12.98 3.62 -11.86
C ALA A 86 -11.79 3.72 -10.91
N THR A 87 -12.06 3.75 -9.61
CA THR A 87 -11.05 3.85 -8.55
C THR A 87 -11.21 2.70 -7.58
N ILE A 88 -10.12 2.05 -7.18
CA ILE A 88 -10.10 1.11 -6.05
C ILE A 88 -9.48 1.77 -4.83
N ALA A 89 -10.24 1.76 -3.74
CA ALA A 89 -9.88 2.39 -2.47
C ALA A 89 -9.89 1.37 -1.34
N ALA A 90 -9.18 1.70 -0.28
CA ALA A 90 -9.10 0.91 0.94
C ALA A 90 -9.38 1.77 2.17
N LEU A 91 -10.02 1.14 3.17
CA LEU A 91 -10.21 1.70 4.49
C LEU A 91 -9.61 0.74 5.53
N ALA A 92 -8.65 1.23 6.31
CA ALA A 92 -8.10 0.51 7.45
C ALA A 92 -9.09 0.53 8.62
N LEU A 93 -9.33 -0.64 9.21
CA LEU A 93 -10.33 -0.87 10.24
C LEU A 93 -9.71 -1.60 11.43
N PRO A 94 -9.88 -1.10 12.66
CA PRO A 94 -9.30 -1.73 13.83
C PRO A 94 -10.03 -3.05 14.15
N LEU A 95 -9.27 -4.09 14.44
CA LEU A 95 -9.77 -5.37 14.93
C LEU A 95 -9.82 -5.40 16.45
N GLN A 96 -10.70 -6.23 17.01
CA GLN A 96 -10.71 -6.48 18.45
C GLN A 96 -9.42 -7.20 18.89
N ALA A 97 -8.97 -6.97 20.12
CA ALA A 97 -7.77 -7.63 20.65
C ALA A 97 -7.94 -9.15 20.89
N ASN A 98 -9.17 -9.61 21.15
CA ASN A 98 -9.47 -11.01 21.52
C ASN A 98 -10.22 -11.72 20.40
N LEU A 99 -9.59 -11.83 19.23
CA LEU A 99 -10.19 -12.50 18.08
C LEU A 99 -10.33 -14.00 18.31
N THR A 100 -11.44 -14.57 17.85
CA THR A 100 -11.63 -16.03 17.84
C THR A 100 -11.34 -16.58 16.45
N ALA A 101 -10.54 -17.65 16.40
CA ALA A 101 -10.21 -18.33 15.14
C ALA A 101 -11.25 -19.43 14.83
N PRO A 102 -11.64 -19.62 13.55
CA PRO A 102 -11.22 -18.85 12.38
C PRO A 102 -11.97 -17.51 12.28
N LEU A 103 -11.26 -16.48 11.83
CA LEU A 103 -11.84 -15.18 11.47
C LEU A 103 -12.84 -15.32 10.33
N LYS A 104 -13.99 -14.65 10.43
CA LYS A 104 -14.99 -14.61 9.36
C LYS A 104 -14.80 -13.36 8.51
N LEU A 105 -14.63 -12.19 9.16
CA LEU A 105 -14.43 -10.88 8.54
C LEU A 105 -15.44 -10.58 7.42
N LYS A 106 -16.69 -11.00 7.59
CA LYS A 106 -17.72 -10.85 6.55
C LYS A 106 -18.50 -9.57 6.74
N ILE A 107 -18.81 -8.94 5.62
CA ILE A 107 -19.71 -7.79 5.54
C ILE A 107 -20.76 -8.03 4.45
N ASP A 108 -21.84 -7.27 4.50
CA ASP A 108 -22.82 -7.20 3.42
C ASP A 108 -22.35 -6.13 2.41
N PRO A 109 -21.99 -6.53 1.18
CA PRO A 109 -21.53 -5.59 0.16
C PRO A 109 -22.54 -4.50 -0.17
N ILE A 110 -23.84 -4.82 -0.17
CA ILE A 110 -24.89 -3.87 -0.58
C ILE A 110 -25.08 -2.84 0.52
N ALA A 111 -25.27 -3.30 1.76
CA ALA A 111 -25.43 -2.40 2.90
C ALA A 111 -24.17 -1.53 3.12
N THR A 112 -22.98 -2.09 2.91
CA THR A 112 -21.74 -1.34 3.01
C THR A 112 -21.56 -0.35 1.87
N ALA A 113 -21.94 -0.69 0.64
CA ALA A 113 -21.92 0.23 -0.49
C ALA A 113 -22.83 1.45 -0.25
N ASP A 114 -24.04 1.23 0.27
CA ASP A 114 -24.98 2.31 0.62
C ASP A 114 -24.41 3.23 1.74
N LEU A 115 -23.76 2.62 2.73
CA LEU A 115 -23.08 3.33 3.82
C LEU A 115 -21.95 4.22 3.27
N LEU A 116 -21.07 3.64 2.45
CA LEU A 116 -19.97 4.36 1.82
C LEU A 116 -20.48 5.49 0.92
N HIS A 117 -21.46 5.23 0.05
CA HIS A 117 -22.03 6.25 -0.83
C HIS A 117 -22.58 7.44 -0.03
N THR A 118 -23.24 7.17 1.11
CA THR A 118 -23.82 8.22 1.96
C THR A 118 -22.72 9.07 2.61
N HIS A 119 -21.74 8.45 3.25
CA HIS A 119 -20.76 9.16 4.07
C HIS A 119 -19.56 9.71 3.27
N LEU A 120 -19.24 9.13 2.10
CA LEU A 120 -18.27 9.70 1.15
C LEU A 120 -18.85 10.83 0.31
N GLN A 121 -20.15 11.10 0.41
CA GLN A 121 -20.84 12.14 -0.37
C GLN A 121 -20.63 11.97 -1.89
N LEU A 122 -20.62 10.73 -2.36
CA LEU A 122 -20.32 10.42 -3.75
C LEU A 122 -21.35 11.05 -4.69
N PRO A 123 -20.93 11.56 -5.86
CA PRO A 123 -21.83 12.19 -6.80
C PRO A 123 -22.85 11.17 -7.34
N PRO A 124 -24.09 11.62 -7.64
CA PRO A 124 -25.11 10.76 -8.21
C PRO A 124 -24.62 10.09 -9.50
N GLY A 125 -24.85 8.77 -9.62
CA GLY A 125 -24.38 7.97 -10.75
C GLY A 125 -23.10 7.19 -10.47
N THR A 126 -22.40 7.48 -9.35
CA THR A 126 -21.28 6.67 -8.89
C THR A 126 -21.78 5.32 -8.36
N VAL A 127 -21.21 4.24 -8.87
CA VAL A 127 -21.50 2.88 -8.41
C VAL A 127 -20.40 2.43 -7.47
N VAL A 128 -20.75 2.10 -6.23
CA VAL A 128 -19.81 1.51 -5.26
C VAL A 128 -19.95 0.00 -5.27
N ARG A 129 -18.83 -0.72 -5.43
CA ARG A 129 -18.74 -2.17 -5.24
C ARG A 129 -17.83 -2.46 -4.07
N VAL A 130 -18.21 -3.41 -3.23
CA VAL A 130 -17.52 -3.70 -1.97
C VAL A 130 -17.16 -5.18 -1.93
N GLU A 131 -15.93 -5.48 -1.49
CA GLU A 131 -15.55 -6.86 -1.21
C GLU A 131 -16.41 -7.47 -0.10
N SER A 132 -16.90 -8.69 -0.30
CA SER A 132 -17.76 -9.37 0.69
C SER A 132 -17.04 -9.77 1.98
N ARG A 133 -15.72 -9.58 2.02
CA ARG A 133 -14.87 -9.92 3.14
C ARG A 133 -13.79 -8.87 3.31
N LEU A 134 -13.57 -8.45 4.56
CA LEU A 134 -12.44 -7.61 4.91
C LEU A 134 -11.16 -8.44 4.79
N LEU A 135 -10.13 -7.82 4.22
CA LEU A 135 -8.81 -8.43 4.09
C LEU A 135 -7.98 -8.15 5.34
N THR A 136 -6.96 -8.95 5.56
CA THR A 136 -5.93 -8.69 6.58
C THR A 136 -4.69 -8.13 5.91
N ASP A 137 -3.82 -7.51 6.69
CA ASP A 137 -2.46 -7.14 6.27
C ASP A 137 -1.72 -8.30 5.59
N ALA A 138 -1.71 -9.49 6.19
CA ALA A 138 -1.11 -10.68 5.59
C ALA A 138 -1.76 -11.09 4.26
N THR A 139 -3.04 -10.77 4.05
CA THR A 139 -3.72 -11.02 2.78
C THR A 139 -3.35 -9.96 1.74
N LEU A 140 -3.30 -8.69 2.14
CA LEU A 140 -2.91 -7.57 1.29
C LEU A 140 -1.45 -7.64 0.86
N GLU A 141 -0.55 -8.17 1.71
CA GLU A 141 0.86 -8.38 1.39
C GLU A 141 1.04 -9.19 0.09
N MET A 142 0.11 -10.11 -0.19
CA MET A 142 0.14 -10.97 -1.37
C MET A 142 -0.25 -10.25 -2.67
N LEU A 143 -0.73 -9.02 -2.60
CA LEU A 143 -1.10 -8.19 -3.74
C LEU A 143 0.08 -7.31 -4.17
N ASN A 144 -0.01 -6.78 -5.39
CA ASN A 144 0.96 -5.85 -5.96
C ASN A 144 0.24 -4.80 -6.82
N LEU A 145 0.97 -3.77 -7.29
CA LEU A 145 0.38 -2.68 -8.06
C LEU A 145 -0.24 -3.17 -9.37
N GLN A 146 0.43 -4.11 -10.05
CA GLN A 146 -0.07 -4.68 -11.30
C GLN A 146 -1.41 -5.40 -11.10
N MET A 147 -1.58 -6.14 -10.01
CA MET A 147 -2.82 -6.86 -9.70
C MET A 147 -4.00 -5.90 -9.48
N PHE A 148 -3.79 -4.75 -8.85
CA PHE A 148 -4.84 -3.73 -8.72
C PHE A 148 -5.25 -3.15 -10.07
N HIS A 149 -4.26 -2.82 -10.91
CA HIS A 149 -4.50 -2.30 -12.24
C HIS A 149 -5.26 -3.31 -13.12
N ASP A 150 -4.78 -4.55 -13.20
CA ASP A 150 -5.41 -5.64 -13.97
C ASP A 150 -6.83 -5.93 -13.48
N HIS A 151 -7.06 -5.84 -12.17
CA HIS A 151 -8.38 -6.01 -11.57
C HIS A 151 -9.33 -4.89 -12.00
N LEU A 152 -8.89 -3.63 -11.96
CA LEU A 152 -9.70 -2.48 -12.42
C LEU A 152 -10.03 -2.56 -13.90
N VAL A 153 -9.06 -2.91 -14.75
CA VAL A 153 -9.28 -3.13 -16.19
C VAL A 153 -10.35 -4.21 -16.39
N THR A 154 -10.25 -5.33 -15.66
CA THR A 154 -11.24 -6.40 -15.71
C THR A 154 -12.61 -5.94 -15.24
N VAL A 155 -12.68 -5.16 -14.17
CA VAL A 155 -13.92 -4.62 -13.58
C VAL A 155 -14.61 -3.61 -14.49
N ALA A 156 -13.84 -2.78 -15.19
CA ALA A 156 -14.33 -1.82 -16.17
C ALA A 156 -14.92 -2.53 -17.40
N ASP A 157 -14.23 -3.55 -17.91
CA ASP A 157 -14.67 -4.34 -19.07
C ASP A 157 -15.81 -5.32 -18.77
N SER A 158 -15.92 -5.74 -17.50
CA SER A 158 -16.81 -6.82 -17.07
C SER A 158 -18.01 -6.33 -16.26
N ARG A 159 -19.15 -6.98 -16.48
CA ARG A 159 -20.31 -6.86 -15.56
C ARG A 159 -20.26 -7.83 -14.39
N ARG A 160 -19.23 -8.69 -14.30
CA ARG A 160 -19.11 -9.71 -13.26
C ARG A 160 -18.17 -9.25 -12.16
N VAL A 161 -18.64 -9.40 -10.93
CA VAL A 161 -17.84 -9.21 -9.71
C VAL A 161 -16.82 -10.35 -9.63
N GLN A 162 -15.54 -9.98 -9.64
CA GLN A 162 -14.43 -10.84 -9.24
C GLN A 162 -13.89 -10.30 -7.92
N SER A 163 -13.40 -11.20 -7.05
CA SER A 163 -12.80 -10.76 -5.80
C SER A 163 -11.32 -10.48 -6.03
N VAL A 164 -10.82 -9.38 -5.49
CA VAL A 164 -9.41 -8.98 -5.53
C VAL A 164 -8.52 -10.06 -4.91
N ALA A 165 -8.97 -10.68 -3.82
CA ALA A 165 -8.21 -11.69 -3.08
C ALA A 165 -9.06 -12.94 -2.78
N ALA A 166 -8.62 -14.09 -3.29
CA ALA A 166 -9.35 -15.35 -3.14
C ALA A 166 -9.23 -16.01 -1.75
N ARG A 167 -8.20 -15.66 -0.98
CA ARG A 167 -7.84 -16.33 0.28
C ARG A 167 -7.61 -15.32 1.38
N LEU A 168 -8.18 -15.57 2.55
CA LEU A 168 -7.88 -14.82 3.78
C LEU A 168 -6.77 -15.51 4.56
N LEU A 169 -5.74 -14.75 4.94
CA LEU A 169 -4.69 -15.15 5.86
C LEU A 169 -4.91 -14.55 7.26
N PRO A 170 -4.42 -15.19 8.35
CA PRO A 170 -4.47 -14.61 9.68
C PRO A 170 -3.76 -13.25 9.69
N PRO A 171 -4.28 -12.24 10.39
CA PRO A 171 -3.65 -10.94 10.45
C PRO A 171 -2.37 -11.00 11.29
N VAL A 172 -1.40 -10.15 10.95
CA VAL A 172 -0.19 -9.93 11.76
C VAL A 172 -0.45 -8.80 12.76
N GLU A 173 -1.05 -7.70 12.29
CA GLU A 173 -1.50 -6.58 13.12
C GLU A 173 -3.00 -6.64 13.44
N ASN A 174 -3.46 -5.83 14.41
CA ASN A 174 -4.89 -5.74 14.73
C ASN A 174 -5.65 -4.82 13.74
N THR A 175 -5.41 -4.99 12.44
CA THR A 175 -5.99 -4.18 11.37
C THR A 175 -6.59 -5.07 10.29
N ALA A 176 -7.80 -4.75 9.86
CA ALA A 176 -8.43 -5.31 8.68
C ALA A 176 -8.69 -4.20 7.66
N PHE A 177 -8.84 -4.56 6.39
CA PHE A 177 -8.97 -3.61 5.31
C PHE A 177 -10.26 -3.88 4.54
N LEU A 178 -11.06 -2.83 4.39
CA LEU A 178 -12.21 -2.80 3.50
C LEU A 178 -11.76 -2.30 2.14
N LEU A 179 -11.74 -3.19 1.14
CA LEU A 179 -11.55 -2.79 -0.26
C LEU A 179 -12.90 -2.52 -0.91
N PHE A 180 -12.96 -1.42 -1.67
CA PHE A 180 -14.12 -1.06 -2.45
C PHE A 180 -13.72 -0.32 -3.72
N GLU A 181 -14.56 -0.44 -4.74
CA GLU A 181 -14.40 0.21 -6.04
C GLU A 181 -15.47 1.29 -6.17
N MET A 182 -15.12 2.41 -6.79
CA MET A 182 -16.04 3.47 -7.18
C MET A 182 -15.94 3.63 -8.69
N MET A 183 -17.04 3.47 -9.41
CA MET A 183 -17.06 3.63 -10.88
C MET A 183 -18.03 4.73 -11.27
N GLY A 184 -17.69 5.49 -12.31
CA GLY A 184 -18.55 6.55 -12.83
C GLY A 184 -18.36 7.90 -12.13
N ALA A 185 -17.37 8.01 -11.25
CA ALA A 185 -17.02 9.28 -10.61
C ALA A 185 -16.39 10.23 -11.65
N PRO A 186 -16.66 11.55 -11.59
CA PRO A 186 -16.11 12.52 -12.54
C PRO A 186 -14.64 12.89 -12.28
N ASP A 187 -14.09 12.43 -11.15
CA ASP A 187 -12.74 12.69 -10.66
C ASP A 187 -12.26 11.40 -9.95
N PRO A 188 -11.01 10.94 -10.18
CA PRO A 188 -10.44 9.80 -9.46
C PRO A 188 -10.20 10.07 -7.97
N GLY A 189 -10.15 11.34 -7.54
CA GLY A 189 -9.77 11.76 -6.20
C GLY A 189 -10.61 11.16 -5.06
N LEU A 190 -9.93 10.83 -3.97
CA LEU A 190 -10.51 10.40 -2.71
C LEU A 190 -10.62 11.59 -1.73
N PRO A 191 -11.53 11.55 -0.75
CA PRO A 191 -11.61 12.63 0.23
C PRO A 191 -10.36 12.65 1.12
N ASP A 192 -9.70 13.80 1.22
CA ASP A 192 -8.49 13.99 2.04
C ASP A 192 -8.72 13.82 3.55
N SER A 193 -9.97 13.96 4.00
CA SER A 193 -10.30 13.88 5.42
C SER A 193 -11.76 13.50 5.65
N TRP A 194 -12.02 13.01 6.86
CA TRP A 194 -13.36 12.75 7.37
C TRP A 194 -13.60 13.52 8.66
N GLU A 195 -14.81 14.04 8.78
CA GLU A 195 -15.35 14.58 10.01
C GLU A 195 -15.61 13.45 11.02
N ASP A 196 -15.55 13.77 12.31
CA ASP A 196 -15.73 12.79 13.40
C ASP A 196 -17.06 12.03 13.33
N HIS A 197 -18.10 12.65 12.77
CA HIS A 197 -19.41 12.01 12.61
C HIS A 197 -19.38 10.95 11.50
N GLN A 198 -18.72 11.21 10.37
CA GLN A 198 -18.58 10.27 9.26
C GLN A 198 -17.83 9.02 9.71
N ARG A 199 -16.71 9.22 10.43
CA ARG A 199 -15.92 8.12 11.02
C ARG A 199 -16.80 7.22 11.89
N ARG A 200 -17.50 7.82 12.85
CA ARG A 200 -18.38 7.09 13.78
C ARG A 200 -19.49 6.32 13.05
N GLU A 201 -20.20 6.96 12.15
CA GLU A 201 -21.34 6.34 11.47
C GLU A 201 -20.92 5.18 10.56
N ILE A 202 -19.82 5.33 9.82
CA ILE A 202 -19.24 4.25 9.01
C ILE A 202 -18.83 3.08 9.90
N LEU A 203 -18.04 3.34 10.96
CA LEU A 203 -17.53 2.28 11.81
C LEU A 203 -18.67 1.54 12.53
N GLU A 204 -19.65 2.25 13.07
CA GLU A 204 -20.81 1.63 13.69
C GLU A 204 -21.62 0.79 12.70
N GLY A 205 -21.76 1.25 11.45
CA GLY A 205 -22.40 0.50 10.38
C GLY A 205 -21.67 -0.80 10.05
N LEU A 206 -20.34 -0.77 10.03
CA LEU A 206 -19.50 -1.94 9.77
C LEU A 206 -19.46 -2.91 10.95
N VAL A 207 -19.32 -2.42 12.19
CA VAL A 207 -19.30 -3.24 13.41
C VAL A 207 -20.61 -4.02 13.60
N LYS A 208 -21.75 -3.45 13.18
CA LYS A 208 -23.05 -4.16 13.18
C LYS A 208 -23.06 -5.38 12.26
N GLN A 209 -22.27 -5.37 11.19
CA GLN A 209 -22.17 -6.45 10.22
C GLN A 209 -21.06 -7.45 10.60
N CYS A 210 -19.91 -6.92 11.05
CA CYS A 210 -18.71 -7.66 11.37
C CYS A 210 -18.31 -7.43 12.84
N PRO A 211 -18.74 -8.30 13.77
CA PRO A 211 -18.47 -8.14 15.20
C PRO A 211 -17.00 -8.35 15.58
N GLU A 212 -16.14 -8.82 14.67
CA GLU A 212 -14.69 -8.86 14.87
C GLU A 212 -14.01 -7.48 14.84
N LEU A 213 -14.70 -6.45 14.32
CA LEU A 213 -14.20 -5.07 14.32
C LEU A 213 -14.30 -4.44 15.72
N ALA A 214 -13.31 -3.61 16.04
CA ALA A 214 -13.32 -2.78 17.23
C ALA A 214 -14.06 -1.46 16.99
N CYS A 215 -14.85 -1.03 17.96
CA CYS A 215 -15.48 0.29 17.93
C CYS A 215 -14.51 1.34 18.45
N ALA A 216 -13.58 1.76 17.60
CA ALA A 216 -12.58 2.80 17.85
C ALA A 216 -12.56 3.82 16.70
N PRO A 217 -13.50 4.79 16.67
CA PRO A 217 -13.65 5.74 15.57
C PRO A 217 -12.48 6.72 15.42
N ASP A 218 -11.69 6.91 16.47
CA ASP A 218 -10.51 7.78 16.44
C ASP A 218 -9.31 7.11 15.75
N MET A 219 -9.39 5.80 15.49
CA MET A 219 -8.35 5.00 14.83
C MET A 219 -8.59 4.83 13.32
N ILE A 220 -9.67 5.39 12.79
CA ILE A 220 -10.00 5.29 11.37
C ILE A 220 -9.79 6.63 10.67
N GLU A 221 -9.14 6.56 9.51
CA GLU A 221 -8.84 7.71 8.67
C GLU A 221 -9.71 7.68 7.41
N ALA A 222 -9.59 8.70 6.57
CA ALA A 222 -10.28 8.71 5.28
C ALA A 222 -9.72 7.58 4.38
N PRO A 223 -10.50 7.08 3.39
CA PRO A 223 -10.02 6.05 2.50
C PRO A 223 -8.90 6.57 1.61
N VAL A 224 -7.95 5.69 1.33
CA VAL A 224 -6.80 5.93 0.47
C VAL A 224 -6.87 5.00 -0.74
N TYR A 225 -6.05 5.25 -1.77
CA TYR A 225 -5.89 4.28 -2.84
C TYR A 225 -5.45 2.93 -2.26
N ALA A 226 -5.98 1.83 -2.79
CA ALA A 226 -5.69 0.49 -2.24
C ALA A 226 -4.18 0.16 -2.20
N ALA A 227 -3.41 0.77 -3.11
CA ALA A 227 -1.96 0.69 -3.12
C ALA A 227 -1.32 1.16 -1.81
N TYR A 228 -1.75 2.27 -1.21
CA TYR A 228 -1.21 2.73 0.08
C TYR A 228 -1.42 1.68 1.17
N ALA A 229 -2.66 1.18 1.32
CA ALA A 229 -2.98 0.15 2.29
C ALA A 229 -2.20 -1.16 2.05
N MET A 230 -1.95 -1.50 0.79
CA MET A 230 -1.09 -2.65 0.42
C MET A 230 0.36 -2.42 0.84
N PHE A 231 0.93 -1.24 0.59
CA PHE A 231 2.29 -0.92 1.03
C PHE A 231 2.41 -0.93 2.56
N ASP A 232 1.47 -0.32 3.27
CA ASP A 232 1.40 -0.37 4.73
C ASP A 232 1.34 -1.81 5.25
N ALA A 233 0.52 -2.65 4.63
CA ALA A 233 0.43 -4.06 4.96
C ALA A 233 1.74 -4.82 4.70
N GLN A 234 2.36 -4.63 3.52
CA GLN A 234 3.64 -5.25 3.19
C GLN A 234 4.73 -4.85 4.18
N ASN A 235 4.76 -3.58 4.54
CA ASN A 235 5.68 -3.02 5.53
C ASN A 235 5.49 -3.65 6.91
N ALA A 236 4.25 -3.65 7.41
CA ALA A 236 3.90 -4.25 8.71
C ALA A 236 4.31 -5.72 8.78
N VAL A 237 3.96 -6.52 7.77
CA VAL A 237 4.26 -7.96 7.76
C VAL A 237 5.76 -8.21 7.66
N ARG A 238 6.47 -7.50 6.77
CA ARG A 238 7.93 -7.63 6.64
C ARG A 238 8.66 -7.26 7.92
N LEU A 239 8.21 -6.23 8.64
CA LEU A 239 8.78 -5.84 9.93
C LEU A 239 8.60 -6.92 10.99
N HIS A 240 7.43 -7.56 11.06
CA HIS A 240 7.19 -8.66 11.97
C HIS A 240 8.00 -9.91 11.62
N HIS A 241 8.13 -10.24 10.32
CA HIS A 241 9.00 -11.33 9.87
C HIS A 241 10.46 -11.06 10.25
N LEU A 242 10.96 -9.84 10.02
CA LEU A 242 12.30 -9.45 10.43
C LEU A 242 12.49 -9.56 11.95
N ALA A 243 11.50 -9.14 12.74
CA ALA A 243 11.54 -9.27 14.19
C ALA A 243 11.57 -10.73 14.66
N ASP A 244 10.80 -11.61 14.02
CA ASP A 244 10.78 -13.05 14.32
C ASP A 244 12.11 -13.73 13.95
N GLU A 245 12.67 -13.42 12.79
CA GLU A 245 14.00 -13.87 12.36
C GLU A 245 15.09 -13.40 13.33
N THR A 246 15.04 -12.11 13.69
CA THR A 246 15.95 -11.51 14.66
C THR A 246 15.85 -12.20 16.02
N ALA A 247 14.64 -12.48 16.50
CA ALA A 247 14.42 -13.19 17.75
C ALA A 247 14.93 -14.64 17.68
N ALA A 248 14.81 -15.32 16.54
CA ALA A 248 15.37 -16.64 16.33
C ALA A 248 16.91 -16.63 16.42
N VAL A 249 17.56 -15.72 15.69
CA VAL A 249 19.02 -15.55 15.72
C VAL A 249 19.52 -15.18 17.12
N TRP A 250 18.85 -14.23 17.79
CA TRP A 250 19.21 -13.83 19.15
C TRP A 250 19.15 -15.00 20.14
N ARG A 251 18.21 -15.95 19.97
CA ARG A 251 18.13 -17.16 20.81
C ARG A 251 19.30 -18.13 20.57
N GLU A 252 19.89 -18.13 19.38
CA GLU A 252 21.02 -18.99 19.01
C GLU A 252 22.38 -18.45 19.46
N LEU A 253 22.47 -17.16 19.81
CA LEU A 253 23.69 -16.56 20.36
C LEU A 253 24.13 -17.29 21.65
N ASP A 254 25.46 -17.38 21.82
CA ASP A 254 26.04 -17.86 23.08
C ASP A 254 25.46 -17.08 24.27
N PRO A 255 25.08 -17.73 25.40
CA PRO A 255 24.44 -17.05 26.51
C PRO A 255 25.21 -15.83 27.05
N LEU A 256 26.54 -15.83 26.98
CA LEU A 256 27.37 -14.70 27.39
C LEU A 256 27.20 -13.53 26.41
N VAL A 257 27.30 -13.79 25.12
CA VAL A 257 27.10 -12.79 24.05
C VAL A 257 25.69 -12.23 24.09
N ARG A 258 24.69 -13.12 24.16
CA ARG A 258 23.28 -12.76 24.23
C ARG A 258 22.93 -11.84 25.40
N SER A 259 23.59 -12.02 26.55
CA SER A 259 23.34 -11.20 27.76
C SER A 259 23.81 -9.74 27.64
N ARG A 260 24.63 -9.45 26.64
CA ARG A 260 25.19 -8.12 26.37
C ARG A 260 24.82 -7.58 24.98
N THR A 261 24.18 -8.38 24.13
CA THR A 261 23.74 -7.97 22.80
C THR A 261 22.50 -7.07 22.88
N ILE A 262 22.58 -5.90 22.25
CA ILE A 262 21.44 -5.01 22.03
C ILE A 262 20.92 -5.23 20.61
N VAL A 263 19.60 -5.31 20.47
CA VAL A 263 18.90 -5.42 19.18
C VAL A 263 18.29 -4.07 18.85
N HIS A 264 18.73 -3.47 17.75
CA HIS A 264 18.07 -2.29 17.18
C HIS A 264 17.38 -2.66 15.89
N LEU A 265 16.08 -2.42 15.83
CA LEU A 265 15.30 -2.44 14.59
C LEU A 265 15.09 -0.99 14.19
N HIS A 266 15.64 -0.59 13.06
CA HIS A 266 15.35 0.72 12.50
C HIS A 266 14.31 0.57 11.38
N THR A 267 13.37 1.50 11.36
CA THR A 267 12.52 1.73 10.20
C THR A 267 13.07 2.99 9.54
N GLN A 268 13.51 2.90 8.29
CA GLN A 268 13.70 4.12 7.53
C GLN A 268 12.31 4.57 7.11
N CYS A 269 11.83 5.61 7.78
CA CYS A 269 10.60 6.27 7.40
C CYS A 269 10.93 7.18 6.22
N GLY A 270 10.53 6.76 5.02
CA GLY A 270 10.31 7.64 3.88
C GLY A 270 8.91 7.38 3.35
N ASN A 271 7.98 8.30 3.61
CA ASN A 271 6.75 8.50 2.85
C ASN A 271 5.89 7.26 2.56
N GLY A 272 5.39 6.59 3.61
CA GLY A 272 4.46 5.46 3.48
C GLY A 272 5.11 4.15 3.02
N VAL A 273 6.41 4.15 2.74
CA VAL A 273 7.21 2.93 2.56
C VAL A 273 8.10 2.77 3.78
N TYR A 274 7.64 2.04 4.80
CA TYR A 274 8.52 1.56 5.85
C TYR A 274 9.39 0.44 5.28
N MET A 275 10.50 0.82 4.67
CA MET A 275 11.53 -0.16 4.38
C MET A 275 12.00 -0.72 5.74
N PRO A 276 12.03 -2.05 5.93
CA PRO A 276 12.65 -2.65 7.10
C PRO A 276 14.14 -2.40 6.96
N VAL A 277 14.64 -1.35 7.62
CA VAL A 277 16.01 -0.88 7.44
C VAL A 277 16.77 -1.23 8.70
N TRP A 278 17.36 -2.42 8.64
CA TRP A 278 18.46 -2.87 9.50
C TRP A 278 18.02 -3.47 10.83
N THR A 279 18.60 -4.65 11.07
CA THR A 279 18.72 -5.23 12.39
C THR A 279 20.19 -5.24 12.70
N ASP A 280 20.60 -4.47 13.70
CA ASP A 280 21.95 -4.57 14.21
C ASP A 280 21.93 -5.30 15.55
N LEU A 281 22.78 -6.32 15.64
CA LEU A 281 23.12 -7.01 16.88
C LEU A 281 24.47 -6.50 17.35
N PHE A 282 24.47 -5.62 18.35
CA PHE A 282 25.69 -5.00 18.87
C PHE A 282 26.16 -5.68 20.15
N ASP A 283 27.42 -6.13 20.18
CA ASP A 283 28.11 -6.56 21.40
C ASP A 283 29.04 -5.44 21.87
N PRO A 284 28.78 -4.80 23.03
CA PRO A 284 29.52 -3.62 23.50
C PRO A 284 30.98 -3.90 23.87
N GLU A 285 31.40 -5.17 23.92
CA GLU A 285 32.80 -5.54 24.16
C GLU A 285 33.60 -5.79 22.88
N LEU A 286 32.96 -5.81 21.71
CA LEU A 286 33.65 -5.94 20.42
C LEU A 286 34.06 -4.56 19.88
N PRO A 287 35.26 -4.40 19.29
CA PRO A 287 35.67 -3.16 18.64
C PRO A 287 34.71 -2.80 17.50
N GLU A 288 34.48 -1.50 17.25
CA GLU A 288 33.62 -0.99 16.16
C GLU A 288 33.99 -1.59 14.77
N GLU A 289 35.26 -1.94 14.57
CA GLU A 289 35.77 -2.58 13.34
C GLU A 289 35.20 -3.99 13.09
N HIS A 290 34.59 -4.64 14.09
CA HIS A 290 33.95 -5.95 13.92
C HIS A 290 32.56 -5.85 13.26
N GLY A 291 31.98 -4.65 13.17
CA GLY A 291 30.65 -4.43 12.62
C GLY A 291 29.52 -5.04 13.45
N PRO A 292 28.25 -4.78 13.09
CA PRO A 292 27.11 -5.51 13.65
C PRO A 292 27.28 -7.02 13.37
N VAL A 293 26.92 -7.85 14.36
CA VAL A 293 27.09 -9.31 14.28
C VAL A 293 26.19 -9.93 13.19
N TRP A 294 25.18 -9.19 12.73
CA TRP A 294 24.30 -9.61 11.66
C TRP A 294 23.73 -8.41 10.90
N THR A 295 23.61 -8.54 9.58
CA THR A 295 22.76 -7.73 8.70
C THR A 295 22.07 -8.70 7.73
N SER A 296 20.75 -8.59 7.56
CA SER A 296 20.00 -9.51 6.67
C SER A 296 20.35 -9.25 5.20
N PRO A 297 20.66 -10.28 4.40
CA PRO A 297 20.90 -10.14 2.96
C PRO A 297 19.63 -9.85 2.15
N ASP A 298 18.44 -10.05 2.73
CA ASP A 298 17.15 -9.76 2.09
C ASP A 298 16.69 -8.31 2.32
N VAL A 299 17.46 -7.53 3.10
CA VAL A 299 17.29 -6.08 3.24
C VAL A 299 18.13 -5.39 2.16
N TRP A 300 17.45 -4.82 1.17
CA TRP A 300 18.09 -3.96 0.18
C TRP A 300 18.45 -2.62 0.83
N VAL A 301 19.76 -2.38 0.93
CA VAL A 301 20.32 -1.19 1.56
C VAL A 301 20.44 -0.07 0.53
N PHE A 302 19.69 1.01 0.71
CA PHE A 302 20.01 2.31 0.12
C PHE A 302 20.61 3.20 1.22
N THR A 303 21.93 3.18 1.35
CA THR A 303 22.68 4.22 2.06
C THR A 303 22.72 5.47 1.18
N ALA A 304 21.90 6.47 1.48
CA ALA A 304 22.27 7.84 1.19
C ALA A 304 22.96 8.38 2.45
N ASP A 305 24.29 8.48 2.39
CA ASP A 305 25.07 9.22 3.39
C ASP A 305 24.48 10.63 3.53
N LEU A 306 23.82 10.91 4.66
CA LEU A 306 23.59 12.29 5.09
C LEU A 306 24.75 12.70 6.00
N PRO A 307 25.48 13.77 5.67
CA PRO A 307 26.52 14.30 6.56
C PRO A 307 25.86 14.85 7.85
N ILE A 308 26.44 14.48 8.98
CA ILE A 308 26.15 15.03 10.32
C ILE A 308 26.44 16.53 10.37
#